data_AF-A0A8T3NGS0-F1
#
_entry.id   AF-A0A8T3NGS0-F1
#
_cell.length_a   1.000
_cell.length_b   1.000
_cell.length_c   1.000
_cell.angle_alpha   90.00
_cell.angle_beta   90.00
_cell.angle_gamma   90.00
#
_symmetry.space_group_name_H-M   'P 1'
#
loop_
_entity.id
_entity.type
_entity.pdbx_description
1 polymer ?
#
loop_
_entity_poly.entity_id
_entity_poly.type
_entity_poly.pdbx_seq_one_letter_code
_entity_poly.pdbx_strand_id
1 'polypeptide(L)' 'MGETRVLELFREGVISSGRSAELLGISKDAFLDLLGERGIPYLDQTYEEILQDARVAAAARPQGRPGATRRRTIPT' A
#
# COMPACT_ATOMS: atom_id res chain seq x y z
N MET A 1 16.61 -4.84 -18.23
CA MET A 1 16.14 -6.05 -17.52
C MET A 1 14.68 -6.26 -17.93
N GLY A 2 14.25 -7.47 -18.28
CA GLY A 2 12.89 -7.71 -18.77
C GLY A 2 11.89 -8.01 -17.64
N GLU A 3 10.60 -7.76 -17.86
CA GLU A 3 9.49 -7.99 -16.91
C GLU A 3 9.53 -9.39 -16.27
N THR A 4 9.61 -10.44 -17.09
CA THR A 4 9.64 -11.84 -16.63
C THR A 4 10.78 -12.11 -15.67
N ARG A 5 11.96 -11.49 -15.88
CA ARG A 5 13.12 -11.69 -15.01
C ARG A 5 12.91 -11.06 -13.64
N VAL A 6 12.21 -9.93 -13.58
CA VAL A 6 11.89 -9.25 -12.32
C VAL A 6 10.87 -10.07 -11.53
N LEU A 7 9.86 -10.63 -12.18
CA LEU A 7 8.86 -11.48 -11.54
C LEU A 7 9.46 -12.76 -10.94
N GLU A 8 10.38 -13.41 -11.66
CA GLU A 8 11.09 -14.59 -11.15
C GLU A 8 11.91 -14.26 -9.90
N LEU A 9 12.68 -13.17 -9.92
CA LEU A 9 13.47 -12.73 -8.76
C LEU A 9 12.60 -12.32 -7.57
N PHE A 10 11.42 -11.75 -7.84
CA PHE A 10 10.43 -11.43 -6.82
C PHE A 10 9.86 -12.72 -6.19
N ARG A 11 9.52 -13.73 -7.01
CA ARG A 11 9.05 -15.05 -6.55
C ARG A 11 10.11 -15.81 -5.76
N GLU A 12 11.38 -15.70 -6.15
CA GLU A 12 12.51 -16.29 -5.41
C GLU A 12 12.85 -15.52 -4.12
N GLY A 13 12.20 -14.39 -3.84
CA GLY A 13 12.46 -13.57 -2.65
C GLY A 13 13.80 -12.81 -2.71
N VAL A 14 14.43 -12.73 -3.88
CA VAL A 14 15.74 -12.08 -4.09
C VAL A 14 15.60 -10.55 -4.08
N ILE A 15 14.47 -10.05 -4.56
CA ILE A 15 14.17 -8.63 -4.62
C ILE A 15 12.79 -8.34 -4.01
N SER A 16 12.68 -7.21 -3.30
CA SER A 16 11.41 -6.75 -2.76
C SER A 16 10.49 -6.20 -3.86
N SER A 17 9.20 -6.10 -3.58
CA SER A 17 8.22 -5.47 -4.48
C SER A 17 8.55 -4.02 -4.82
N GLY A 18 9.08 -3.25 -3.85
CA GLY A 18 9.57 -1.89 -4.10
C GLY A 18 10.74 -1.88 -5.11
N ARG A 19 11.72 -2.77 -4.91
CA ARG A 19 12.86 -2.91 -5.84
C ARG A 19 12.43 -3.40 -7.22
N SER A 20 11.41 -4.24 -7.28
CA SER A 20 10.85 -4.77 -8.52
C SER A 20 10.15 -3.68 -9.34
N ALA A 21 9.35 -2.83 -8.67
CA ALA A 21 8.72 -1.67 -9.27
C ALA A 21 9.76 -0.67 -9.83
N GLU A 22 10.82 -0.39 -9.06
CA GLU A 22 11.94 0.47 -9.48
C GLU A 22 12.66 -0.09 -10.72
N LEU A 23 12.92 -1.41 -10.76
CA LEU A 23 13.58 -2.07 -11.90
C LEU A 23 12.74 -2.05 -13.18
N LEU A 24 11.42 -1.98 -13.05
CA LEU A 24 10.48 -1.87 -14.16
C LEU A 24 10.12 -0.42 -14.50
N GLY A 25 10.55 0.55 -13.69
CA GLY A 25 10.21 1.96 -13.87
C GLY A 25 8.73 2.26 -13.68
N ILE A 26 8.01 1.43 -12.92
CA ILE A 26 6.58 1.58 -12.64
C ILE A 26 6.34 1.91 -11.17
N SER A 27 5.17 2.46 -10.87
CA SER A 27 4.77 2.68 -9.48
C SER A 27 4.56 1.36 -8.75
N LYS A 28 4.73 1.37 -7.42
CA LYS A 28 4.52 0.19 -6.58
C LYS A 28 3.12 -0.40 -6.78
N ASP A 29 2.08 0.43 -6.85
CA ASP A 29 0.70 0.01 -7.14
C ASP A 29 0.56 -0.70 -8.49
N ALA A 30 1.20 -0.18 -9.55
CA ALA A 30 1.19 -0.81 -10.87
C ALA A 30 1.91 -2.17 -10.87
N PHE A 31 2.95 -2.31 -10.04
CA PHE A 31 3.60 -3.60 -9.85
C PHE A 31 2.69 -4.60 -9.11
N LEU A 32 1.91 -4.15 -8.13
CA LEU A 32 0.94 -4.99 -7.42
C LEU A 32 -0.19 -5.46 -8.34
N ASP A 33 -0.70 -4.57 -9.19
CA ASP A 33 -1.69 -4.89 -10.21
C ASP A 33 -1.17 -5.95 -11.18
N LEU A 34 0.08 -5.79 -11.62
CA LEU A 34 0.78 -6.76 -12.48
C LEU A 34 0.99 -8.12 -11.80
N LEU A 35 1.24 -8.16 -10.49
CA LEU A 35 1.26 -9.42 -9.73
C LEU A 35 -0.12 -10.09 -9.70
N GLY A 36 -1.18 -9.28 -9.55
CA GLY A 36 -2.58 -9.74 -9.60
C GLY A 36 -2.95 -10.35 -10.95
N GLU A 37 -2.64 -9.66 -12.05
CA GLU A 37 -2.88 -10.17 -13.42
C GLU A 37 -2.12 -11.47 -13.71
N ARG A 38 -0.91 -11.62 -13.16
CA ARG A 38 -0.08 -12.82 -13.32
C ARG A 38 -0.41 -13.93 -12.33
N GLY A 39 -1.33 -13.70 -11.39
CA GLY A 39 -1.70 -14.65 -10.35
C GLY A 39 -0.57 -14.95 -9.35
N ILE A 40 0.37 -14.01 -9.17
CA ILE A 40 1.47 -14.15 -8.23
C ILE A 40 0.99 -13.60 -6.87
N PRO A 41 0.86 -14.44 -5.83
CA PRO A 41 0.40 -13.99 -4.53
C PRO A 41 1.44 -13.06 -3.91
N TYR A 42 1.09 -11.78 -3.78
CA TYR A 42 1.89 -10.76 -3.09
C TYR A 42 1.57 -10.66 -1.60
N LEU A 43 0.34 -11.02 -1.23
CA LEU A 43 -0.20 -10.95 0.12
C LEU A 43 -0.42 -12.38 0.59
N ASP A 44 0.19 -12.74 1.71
CA ASP A 44 -0.10 -14.00 2.42
C ASP A 44 -1.53 -13.98 3.01
N GLN A 45 -2.14 -12.79 3.07
CA GLN A 45 -3.54 -12.59 3.40
C GLN A 45 -4.44 -12.91 2.21
N THR A 46 -5.48 -13.68 2.49
CA THR A 46 -6.53 -13.98 1.51
C THR A 46 -7.22 -12.69 1.04
N TYR A 47 -7.69 -12.67 -0.22
CA TYR A 47 -8.42 -11.54 -0.81
C TYR A 47 -9.55 -10.98 0.09
N GLU A 48 -10.15 -11.86 0.90
CA GLU A 48 -11.19 -11.52 1.87
C GLU A 48 -10.68 -10.62 3.02
N GLU A 49 -9.49 -10.87 3.56
CA GLU A 49 -8.90 -10.05 4.62
C GLU A 49 -8.54 -8.65 4.13
N ILE A 50 -8.06 -8.54 2.89
CA ILE A 50 -7.68 -7.26 2.27
C ILE A 50 -8.92 -6.40 2.04
N LEU A 51 -10.02 -7.00 1.57
CA LEU A 51 -11.31 -6.32 1.43
C LEU A 51 -11.85 -5.86 2.79
N GLN A 52 -11.64 -6.65 3.84
CA GLN A 52 -12.04 -6.29 5.19
C GLN A 52 -11.26 -5.08 5.71
N ASP A 53 -9.94 -5.06 5.52
CA ASP A 53 -9.09 -3.93 5.92
C ASP A 53 -9.40 -2.66 5.11
N ALA A 54 -9.59 -2.79 3.79
CA ALA A 54 -9.98 -1.67 2.93
C ALA A 54 -11.34 -1.05 3.34
N ARG A 55 -12.30 -1.88 3.80
CA ARG A 55 -13.58 -1.39 4.34
C ARG A 55 -13.38 -0.64 5.66
N VAL A 56 -12.51 -1.12 6.54
CA VAL A 56 -12.20 -0.45 7.81
C VAL A 56 -11.47 0.87 7.54
N ALA A 57 -10.52 0.89 6.60
CA ALA A 57 -9.81 2.09 6.18
C ALA A 57 -10.73 3.12 5.52
N ALA A 58 -11.68 2.70 4.67
CA ALA A 58 -12.66 3.58 4.05
C ALA A 58 -13.70 4.12 5.04
N ALA A 59 -14.01 3.38 6.11
CA ALA A 59 -14.91 3.82 7.18
C ALA A 59 -14.23 4.78 8.17
N ALA A 60 -12.90 4.77 8.23
CA ALA A 60 -12.12 5.73 9.01
C ALA A 60 -12.08 7.09 8.30
N ARG A 61 -13.13 7.91 8.52
CA ARG A 61 -13.11 9.35 8.28
C ARG A 61 -11.81 9.97 8.84
N PRO A 62 -11.26 11.03 8.21
CA PRO A 62 -10.02 11.65 8.68
C PRO A 62 -10.21 12.07 10.14
N GLN A 63 -9.44 11.48 11.03
CA GLN A 63 -9.41 11.87 12.43
C GLN A 63 -8.77 13.27 12.48
N GLY A 64 -9.61 14.30 12.30
CA GLY A 64 -9.25 15.68 12.55
C GLY A 64 -8.72 15.75 13.97
N ARG A 65 -7.43 16.07 14.11
CA ARG A 65 -6.86 16.44 15.40
C ARG A 65 -7.73 17.57 15.99
N PRO A 66 -8.31 17.42 17.19
CA PRO A 66 -8.79 18.59 17.92
C PRO A 66 -7.57 19.34 18.47
N GLY A 67 -6.88 20.06 17.56
CA GLY A 67 -5.82 20.99 17.89
C GLY A 67 -6.41 22.30 18.39
N ALA A 68 -6.29 22.51 19.70
CA ALA A 68 -6.11 23.80 20.34
C ALA A 68 -7.05 24.95 19.95
N THR A 69 -8.07 25.21 20.77
CA THR A 69 -8.46 26.60 21.08
C THR A 69 -8.98 26.67 22.51
N ARG A 70 -8.08 26.92 23.47
CA ARG A 70 -8.45 27.71 24.65
C ARG A 70 -7.79 29.08 24.51
N ARG A 71 -8.41 29.95 23.70
CA ARG A 71 -8.33 31.39 23.96
C ARG A 71 -9.04 31.60 25.29
N ARG A 72 -8.27 31.70 26.38
CA ARG A 72 -8.78 32.29 27.62
C ARG A 72 -8.23 33.71 27.69
N THR A 73 -8.88 34.60 26.94
CA THR A 73 -8.93 36.01 27.31
C THR A 73 -9.76 36.10 28.58
N ILE A 74 -9.23 36.70 29.63
CA ILE A 74 -10.03 37.17 30.77
C ILE A 74 -9.90 38.70 30.79
N PRO A 75 -11.01 39.45 30.77
CA PRO A 75 -11.00 40.91 30.73
C PRO A 75 -10.84 41.55 32.12
N THR A 76 -10.33 42.78 32.07
CA THR A 76 -10.35 43.92 33.02
C THR A 76 -9.92 43.70 34.47
#